data_AF-A0A5C7ZLI0-F1
#
_entry.id   AF-A0A5C7ZLI0-F1
#
_cell.length_a   1.000
_cell.length_b   1.000
_cell.length_c   1.000
_cell.angle_alpha   90.00
_cell.angle_beta   90.00
_cell.angle_gamma   90.00
#
_symmetry.space_group_name_H-M   'P 1'
#
loop_
_entity.id
_entity.type
_entity.pdbx_description
1 polymer ?
#
loop_
_entity_poly.entity_id
_entity_poly.type
_entity_poly.pdbx_seq_one_letter_code
_entity_poly.pdbx_strand_id
1 'polypeptide(L)'
;MHNEQHFSALKFITCGSVDDGKSTLIGRLLVDTKAVLQDHLAGVQRSGETDLALLTDGLSAEREQGITIDVAYRYFSTESRKFIIGDAPGHEQYTRNMVTAASSADAAVVLVDAIKLDWSNPALELLPQTRRHSLLVNLLRVPSIVFAINKLDAVEDAALAFKNIAAALDKFTREAGIRATAVVPVSALKGWNVVDSHAGWCGYSGPSLLEILEELPVTPAETDVAFSFPVQWVEKFHDSGVTTQGRRVFWGRVATGSIAPGQSVKVFPSGQTAVVSQVLSATRQPQSKAAGHSAGIVLDREVDVSRGDWILASEEDASRAGARSYNAHGERTINTTVAWMDDEPLLPGRVYWALHGHRWVKAKVQRVVHRLNVNTLAEEEATELTPNAIGHVTLALQEPLVTLPFAQSRILGALVLVDTASHKTSGAVLVN
;
A
#
# COMPACT_ATOMS: atom_id res chain seq x y z
N MET A 1 -24.07 3.91 8.36
CA MET A 1 -22.60 3.96 8.20
C MET A 1 -21.95 2.62 7.78
N HIS A 2 -22.60 1.45 7.92
CA HIS A 2 -22.04 0.17 7.45
C HIS A 2 -22.15 -0.10 5.92
N ASN A 3 -22.94 0.69 5.18
CA ASN A 3 -23.28 0.38 3.78
C ASN A 3 -22.38 1.03 2.72
N GLU A 4 -21.43 1.91 3.10
CA GLU A 4 -20.52 2.56 2.13
C GLU A 4 -19.22 1.77 1.91
N GLN A 5 -18.82 0.90 2.85
CA GLN A 5 -17.58 0.11 2.71
C GLN A 5 -17.69 -0.96 1.61
N HIS A 6 -18.88 -1.55 1.42
CA HIS A 6 -19.16 -2.58 0.40
C HIS A 6 -19.04 -2.07 -1.05
N PHE A 7 -19.09 -0.76 -1.30
CA PHE A 7 -18.91 -0.21 -2.65
C PHE A 7 -17.44 0.02 -3.04
N SER A 8 -16.50 -0.03 -2.09
CA SER A 8 -15.08 0.18 -2.37
C SER A 8 -14.41 -1.11 -2.84
N ALA A 9 -13.73 -1.04 -4.00
CA ALA A 9 -12.95 -2.17 -4.49
C ALA A 9 -11.80 -2.48 -3.52
N LEU A 10 -11.63 -3.75 -3.13
CA LEU A 10 -10.46 -4.18 -2.35
C LEU A 10 -9.27 -4.31 -3.29
N LYS A 11 -8.19 -3.58 -3.00
CA LYS A 11 -6.89 -3.81 -3.65
C LYS A 11 -6.09 -4.79 -2.82
N PHE A 12 -5.76 -5.95 -3.35
CA PHE A 12 -4.86 -6.87 -2.66
C PHE A 12 -3.72 -7.32 -3.56
N ILE A 13 -2.62 -7.73 -2.94
CA ILE A 13 -1.45 -8.25 -3.63
C ILE A 13 -1.20 -9.70 -3.25
N THR A 14 -0.66 -10.48 -4.17
CA THR A 14 -0.14 -11.83 -3.90
C THR A 14 1.36 -11.75 -3.65
N CYS A 15 1.84 -12.41 -2.60
CA CYS A 15 3.25 -12.49 -2.25
C CYS A 15 3.62 -13.96 -2.03
N GLY A 16 4.85 -14.35 -2.32
CA GLY A 16 5.31 -15.72 -2.19
C GLY A 16 6.52 -15.99 -3.07
N SER A 17 7.22 -17.08 -2.80
CA SER A 17 8.37 -17.52 -3.60
C SER A 17 8.00 -17.87 -5.03
N VAL A 18 9.02 -18.01 -5.88
CA VAL A 18 8.89 -18.59 -7.23
C VAL A 18 8.29 -19.99 -7.07
N ASP A 19 7.32 -20.35 -7.88
CA ASP A 19 6.59 -21.62 -7.83
C ASP A 19 5.69 -21.87 -6.62
N ASP A 20 5.42 -20.90 -5.73
CA ASP A 20 4.46 -21.10 -4.63
C ASP A 20 2.99 -21.19 -5.10
N GLY A 21 2.75 -21.06 -6.40
CA GLY A 21 1.42 -21.14 -7.02
C GLY A 21 0.64 -19.83 -7.01
N LYS A 22 1.32 -18.67 -7.00
CA LYS A 22 0.70 -17.32 -7.07
C LYS A 22 -0.17 -17.19 -8.33
N SER A 23 0.43 -17.40 -9.50
CA SER A 23 -0.22 -17.37 -10.80
C SER A 23 -1.40 -18.35 -10.87
N THR A 24 -1.22 -19.58 -10.37
CA THR A 24 -2.30 -20.57 -10.29
C THR A 24 -3.46 -20.11 -9.40
N LEU A 25 -3.17 -19.51 -8.24
CA LEU A 25 -4.20 -19.00 -7.32
C LEU A 25 -5.00 -17.84 -7.96
N ILE A 26 -4.29 -16.90 -8.59
CA ILE A 26 -4.93 -15.79 -9.31
C ILE A 26 -5.79 -16.34 -10.44
N GLY A 27 -5.26 -17.27 -11.25
CA GLY A 27 -6.00 -17.91 -12.33
C GLY A 27 -7.26 -18.61 -11.81
N ARG A 28 -7.15 -19.34 -10.70
CA ARG A 28 -8.29 -20.01 -10.04
C ARG A 28 -9.36 -19.01 -9.61
N LEU A 29 -8.98 -17.91 -8.95
CA LEU A 29 -9.92 -16.84 -8.57
C LEU A 29 -10.63 -16.27 -9.81
N LEU A 30 -9.91 -16.02 -10.90
CA LEU A 30 -10.48 -15.43 -12.11
C LEU A 30 -11.43 -16.38 -12.86
N VAL A 31 -11.11 -17.67 -12.92
CA VAL A 31 -11.93 -18.69 -13.58
C VAL A 31 -13.20 -18.96 -12.78
N ASP A 32 -13.05 -19.23 -11.48
CA ASP A 32 -14.16 -19.69 -10.65
C ASP A 32 -15.13 -18.55 -10.30
N THR A 33 -14.67 -17.29 -10.29
CA THR A 33 -15.56 -16.11 -10.19
C THR A 33 -16.20 -15.70 -11.53
N LYS A 34 -15.94 -16.46 -12.62
CA LYS A 34 -16.43 -16.20 -13.97
C LYS A 34 -16.02 -14.82 -14.53
N ALA A 35 -14.90 -14.27 -14.05
CA ALA A 35 -14.39 -12.98 -14.49
C ALA A 35 -13.72 -13.04 -15.88
N VAL A 36 -13.36 -14.24 -16.34
CA VAL A 36 -12.84 -14.51 -17.69
C VAL A 36 -14.00 -14.94 -18.60
N LEU A 37 -14.18 -14.28 -19.75
CA LEU A 37 -15.14 -14.73 -20.77
C LEU A 37 -14.81 -16.18 -21.17
N GLN A 38 -15.83 -17.04 -21.25
CA GLN A 38 -15.68 -18.48 -21.56
C GLN A 38 -14.83 -18.76 -22.81
N ASP A 39 -14.84 -17.84 -23.79
CA ASP A 39 -14.06 -17.96 -25.03
C ASP A 39 -12.54 -17.94 -24.81
N HIS A 40 -12.04 -17.26 -23.77
CA HIS A 40 -10.62 -17.24 -23.41
C HIS A 40 -10.19 -18.50 -22.65
N LEU A 41 -11.13 -19.25 -22.04
CA LEU A 41 -10.85 -20.51 -21.35
C LEU A 41 -10.61 -21.66 -22.36
N ALA A 42 -11.24 -21.60 -23.53
CA ALA A 42 -11.12 -22.62 -24.57
C ALA A 42 -9.68 -22.74 -25.14
N GLY A 43 -8.89 -21.67 -25.10
CA GLY A 43 -7.49 -21.67 -25.55
C GLY A 43 -6.46 -22.19 -24.54
N VAL A 44 -6.87 -22.44 -23.30
CA VAL A 44 -6.00 -22.79 -22.14
C VAL A 44 -6.13 -24.26 -21.73
N GLN A 45 -7.05 -25.01 -22.34
CA GLN A 45 -7.19 -26.44 -22.12
C GLN A 45 -6.21 -27.23 -22.99
N ARG A 46 -5.23 -27.90 -22.38
CA ARG A 46 -4.46 -28.97 -23.02
C ARG A 46 -4.79 -30.29 -22.35
N SER A 47 -5.30 -31.25 -23.11
CA SER A 47 -5.47 -32.65 -22.67
C SER A 47 -6.30 -32.87 -21.40
N GLY A 48 -7.29 -32.01 -21.12
CA GLY A 48 -8.22 -32.16 -20.00
C GLY A 48 -7.78 -31.50 -18.67
N GLU A 49 -6.56 -30.97 -18.59
CA GLU A 49 -6.12 -30.14 -17.47
C GLU A 49 -6.09 -28.66 -17.88
N THR A 50 -6.64 -27.79 -17.04
CA THR A 50 -6.65 -26.34 -17.28
C THR A 50 -5.39 -25.75 -16.67
N ASP A 51 -4.46 -25.27 -17.51
CA ASP A 51 -3.24 -24.61 -17.04
C ASP A 51 -3.55 -23.15 -16.68
N LEU A 52 -4.03 -22.94 -15.46
CA LEU A 52 -4.49 -21.65 -14.96
C LEU A 52 -3.41 -20.58 -14.92
N ALA A 53 -2.12 -20.95 -14.89
CA ALA A 53 -1.02 -20.00 -14.92
C ALA A 53 -0.92 -19.27 -16.27
N LEU A 54 -1.34 -19.90 -17.37
CA LEU A 54 -1.33 -19.29 -18.71
C LEU A 54 -2.32 -18.13 -18.85
N LEU A 55 -3.36 -18.08 -18.01
CA LEU A 55 -4.28 -16.94 -17.96
C LEU A 55 -3.64 -15.72 -17.32
N THR A 56 -2.62 -15.92 -16.48
CA THR A 56 -2.01 -14.88 -15.64
C THR A 56 -0.76 -14.22 -16.23
N ASP A 57 -0.07 -14.90 -17.14
CA ASP A 57 1.21 -14.43 -17.69
C ASP A 57 1.02 -13.50 -18.91
N GLY A 58 1.22 -12.20 -18.66
CA GLY A 58 0.85 -11.11 -19.56
C GLY A 58 1.96 -10.62 -20.50
N LEU A 59 3.23 -10.89 -20.22
CA LEU A 59 4.36 -10.40 -21.03
C LEU A 59 5.14 -11.53 -21.69
N SER A 60 5.54 -11.35 -22.95
CA SER A 60 6.33 -12.32 -23.73
C SER A 60 7.69 -12.63 -23.09
N ALA A 61 8.31 -11.67 -22.40
CA ALA A 61 9.55 -11.87 -21.65
C ALA A 61 9.37 -12.68 -20.35
N GLU A 62 8.22 -12.56 -19.68
CA GLU A 62 7.87 -13.36 -18.50
C GLU A 62 7.67 -14.83 -18.88
N ARG A 63 7.08 -15.09 -20.05
CA ARG A 63 6.86 -16.44 -20.59
C ARG A 63 8.15 -17.18 -20.94
N GLU A 64 9.20 -16.46 -21.35
CA GLU A 64 10.50 -17.06 -21.64
C GLU A 64 11.28 -17.44 -20.38
N GLN A 65 11.00 -16.78 -19.24
CA GLN A 65 11.74 -16.95 -17.99
C GLN A 65 10.95 -17.56 -16.83
N GLY A 66 9.62 -17.70 -16.95
CA GLY A 66 8.76 -18.28 -15.92
C GLY A 66 8.65 -17.44 -14.63
N ILE A 67 8.89 -16.13 -14.70
CA ILE A 67 8.83 -15.20 -13.56
C ILE A 67 7.99 -13.97 -13.89
N THR A 68 7.24 -13.45 -12.90
CA THR A 68 6.62 -12.11 -12.97
C THR A 68 7.73 -11.06 -12.87
N ILE A 69 7.76 -10.07 -13.76
CA ILE A 69 8.77 -9.01 -13.77
C ILE A 69 8.19 -7.70 -13.23
N ASP A 70 7.03 -7.27 -13.72
CA ASP A 70 6.35 -6.05 -13.27
C ASP A 70 5.03 -6.37 -12.56
N VAL A 71 4.52 -5.44 -11.75
CA VAL A 71 3.23 -5.64 -11.06
C VAL A 71 2.10 -5.60 -12.09
N ALA A 72 1.55 -6.76 -12.40
CA ALA A 72 0.38 -6.87 -13.26
C ALA A 72 -0.91 -6.66 -12.44
N TYR A 73 -1.73 -5.68 -12.82
CA TYR A 73 -3.03 -5.44 -12.19
C TYR A 73 -4.15 -6.15 -12.94
N ARG A 74 -4.96 -6.91 -12.20
CA ARG A 74 -6.12 -7.63 -12.72
C ARG A 74 -7.37 -7.25 -11.94
N TYR A 75 -8.52 -7.37 -12.59
CA TYR A 75 -9.80 -6.92 -12.06
C TYR A 75 -10.79 -8.08 -12.10
N PHE A 76 -11.51 -8.27 -11.00
CA PHE A 76 -12.66 -9.16 -10.96
C PHE A 76 -13.70 -8.63 -9.98
N SER A 77 -14.89 -9.19 -10.01
CA SER A 77 -15.95 -8.85 -9.08
C SER A 77 -16.78 -10.07 -8.75
N THR A 78 -17.25 -10.12 -7.52
CA THR A 78 -18.29 -11.03 -7.08
C THR A 78 -19.62 -10.27 -7.00
N GLU A 79 -20.68 -10.95 -6.57
CA GLU A 79 -21.96 -10.29 -6.31
C GLU A 79 -21.85 -9.26 -5.16
N SER A 80 -20.95 -9.49 -4.21
CA SER A 80 -20.80 -8.69 -2.99
C SER A 80 -19.74 -7.58 -3.13
N ARG A 81 -18.69 -7.76 -3.95
CA ARG A 81 -17.55 -6.83 -3.97
C ARG A 81 -16.73 -6.82 -5.26
N LYS A 82 -16.09 -5.69 -5.53
CA LYS A 82 -15.08 -5.52 -6.60
C LYS A 82 -13.66 -5.73 -6.06
N PHE A 83 -12.79 -6.29 -6.87
CA PHE A 83 -11.41 -6.59 -6.51
C PHE A 83 -10.42 -6.11 -7.56
N ILE A 84 -9.26 -5.68 -7.07
CA ILE A 84 -8.08 -5.36 -7.87
C ILE A 84 -6.92 -6.19 -7.31
N ILE A 85 -6.39 -7.09 -8.13
CA ILE A 85 -5.26 -7.96 -7.78
C ILE A 85 -4.00 -7.35 -8.35
N GLY A 86 -2.99 -7.10 -7.51
CA GLY A 86 -1.62 -6.85 -7.97
C GLY A 86 -0.79 -8.12 -7.83
N ASP A 87 -0.31 -8.68 -8.93
CA ASP A 87 0.65 -9.78 -8.87
C ASP A 87 2.06 -9.23 -8.62
N ALA A 88 2.55 -9.32 -7.38
CA ALA A 88 3.88 -8.83 -7.05
C ALA A 88 4.92 -9.92 -7.33
N PRO A 89 6.02 -9.61 -8.03
CA PRO A 89 7.03 -10.58 -8.38
C PRO A 89 7.72 -11.14 -7.14
N GLY A 90 7.93 -12.46 -7.15
CA GLY A 90 8.40 -13.23 -6.00
C GLY A 90 9.88 -13.57 -6.04
N HIS A 91 10.76 -12.66 -6.46
CA HIS A 91 12.21 -12.93 -6.47
C HIS A 91 12.99 -11.79 -5.79
N GLU A 92 14.14 -12.12 -5.20
CA GLU A 92 14.87 -11.23 -4.29
C GLU A 92 15.33 -9.91 -4.92
N GLN A 93 15.51 -9.91 -6.24
CA GLN A 93 15.88 -8.73 -7.03
C GLN A 93 14.73 -7.74 -7.25
N TYR A 94 13.52 -8.02 -6.74
CA TYR A 94 12.32 -7.23 -7.00
C TYR A 94 11.67 -6.63 -5.74
N THR A 95 12.46 -6.33 -4.69
CA THR A 95 11.98 -5.56 -3.52
C THR A 95 11.23 -4.30 -3.97
N ARG A 96 11.76 -3.60 -4.98
CA ARG A 96 11.14 -2.43 -5.60
C ARG A 96 9.69 -2.65 -6.03
N ASN A 97 9.40 -3.77 -6.69
CA ASN A 97 8.09 -4.05 -7.26
C ASN A 97 7.11 -4.43 -6.16
N MET A 98 7.59 -5.19 -5.16
CA MET A 98 6.82 -5.46 -3.95
C MET A 98 6.49 -4.18 -3.18
N VAL A 99 7.46 -3.28 -3.00
CA VAL A 99 7.24 -1.98 -2.32
C VAL A 99 6.19 -1.15 -3.06
N THR A 100 6.30 -1.10 -4.39
CA THR A 100 5.33 -0.38 -5.24
C THR A 100 3.93 -0.96 -5.08
N ALA A 101 3.76 -2.29 -5.20
CA ALA A 101 2.47 -2.95 -5.07
C ALA A 101 1.88 -2.76 -3.66
N ALA A 102 2.66 -3.07 -2.63
CA ALA A 102 2.22 -3.06 -1.24
C ALA A 102 1.87 -1.65 -0.73
N SER A 103 2.53 -0.60 -1.23
CA SER A 103 2.22 0.79 -0.84
C SER A 103 0.77 1.21 -1.09
N SER A 104 0.10 0.56 -2.05
CA SER A 104 -1.27 0.88 -2.46
C SER A 104 -2.31 -0.17 -2.05
N ALA A 105 -1.84 -1.27 -1.45
CA ALA A 105 -2.63 -2.44 -1.13
C ALA A 105 -3.42 -2.27 0.18
N ASP A 106 -4.64 -2.77 0.18
CA ASP A 106 -5.51 -2.92 1.35
C ASP A 106 -5.32 -4.28 2.04
N ALA A 107 -4.87 -5.29 1.29
CA ALA A 107 -4.52 -6.60 1.82
C ALA A 107 -3.32 -7.23 1.10
N ALA A 108 -2.63 -8.13 1.78
CA ALA A 108 -1.60 -8.99 1.20
C ALA A 108 -1.95 -10.46 1.45
N VAL A 109 -1.97 -11.26 0.39
CA VAL A 109 -2.11 -12.71 0.46
C VAL A 109 -0.72 -13.31 0.30
N VAL A 110 -0.13 -13.76 1.40
CA VAL A 110 1.18 -14.41 1.43
C VAL A 110 1.00 -15.91 1.25
N LEU A 111 1.36 -16.42 0.08
CA LEU A 111 1.36 -17.84 -0.23
C LEU A 111 2.54 -18.53 0.46
N VAL A 112 2.27 -19.73 0.98
CA VAL A 112 3.25 -20.59 1.62
C VAL A 112 3.12 -21.97 1.01
N ASP A 113 4.13 -22.42 0.27
CA ASP A 113 4.15 -23.75 -0.34
C ASP A 113 4.44 -24.83 0.72
N ALA A 114 3.45 -25.69 0.97
CA ALA A 114 3.58 -26.77 1.95
C ALA A 114 4.66 -27.81 1.56
N ILE A 115 4.90 -28.03 0.26
CA ILE A 115 5.84 -29.05 -0.22
C ILE A 115 7.29 -28.64 0.04
N LYS A 116 7.57 -27.33 0.08
CA LYS A 116 8.92 -26.79 0.32
C LYS A 116 9.31 -26.75 1.80
N LEU A 117 8.41 -27.10 2.69
CA LEU A 117 8.62 -27.08 4.13
C LEU A 117 8.72 -28.50 4.67
N ASP A 118 9.54 -28.70 5.70
CA ASP A 118 9.55 -29.93 6.50
C ASP A 118 8.32 -29.95 7.42
N TRP A 119 7.14 -30.08 6.81
CA TRP A 119 5.85 -30.03 7.48
C TRP A 119 5.64 -31.16 8.49
N SER A 120 6.43 -32.24 8.38
CA SER A 120 6.41 -33.36 9.32
C SER A 120 7.01 -32.98 10.68
N ASN A 121 7.92 -32.00 10.69
CA ASN A 121 8.58 -31.52 11.88
C ASN A 121 7.78 -30.38 12.54
N PRO A 122 7.36 -30.52 13.82
CA PRO A 122 6.64 -29.47 14.53
C PRO A 122 7.48 -28.21 14.80
N ALA A 123 8.80 -28.29 14.64
CA ALA A 123 9.74 -27.17 14.79
C ALA A 123 10.25 -26.65 13.43
N LEU A 124 9.47 -26.81 12.35
CA LEU A 124 9.86 -26.35 11.02
C LEU A 124 10.22 -24.86 10.99
N GLU A 125 11.17 -24.53 10.13
CA GLU A 125 11.52 -23.15 9.82
C GLU A 125 10.81 -22.72 8.54
N LEU A 126 10.23 -21.52 8.57
CA LEU A 126 9.62 -20.92 7.39
C LEU A 126 10.69 -20.56 6.37
N LEU A 127 10.33 -20.60 5.08
CA LEU A 127 11.20 -20.13 4.02
C LEU A 127 11.61 -18.67 4.26
N PRO A 128 12.89 -18.30 3.99
CA PRO A 128 13.36 -16.92 4.13
C PRO A 128 12.47 -15.91 3.40
N GLN A 129 11.95 -16.31 2.25
CA GLN A 129 11.10 -15.46 1.42
C GLN A 129 9.71 -15.21 2.02
N THR A 130 9.08 -16.20 2.63
CA THR A 130 7.81 -16.02 3.37
C THR A 130 8.00 -15.00 4.48
N ARG A 131 9.11 -15.12 5.23
CA ARG A 131 9.46 -14.17 6.30
C ARG A 131 9.67 -12.77 5.75
N ARG A 132 10.53 -12.62 4.75
CA ARG A 132 10.83 -11.35 4.07
C ARG A 132 9.57 -10.65 3.57
N HIS A 133 8.73 -11.35 2.81
CA HIS A 133 7.52 -10.74 2.27
C HIS A 133 6.59 -10.25 3.37
N SER A 134 6.41 -11.05 4.43
CA SER A 134 5.59 -10.69 5.59
C SER A 134 6.14 -9.46 6.32
N LEU A 135 7.45 -9.38 6.50
CA LEU A 135 8.12 -8.23 7.13
C LEU A 135 7.98 -6.96 6.28
N LEU A 136 8.10 -7.07 4.96
CA LEU A 136 7.96 -5.94 4.04
C LEU A 136 6.53 -5.39 3.99
N VAL A 137 5.51 -6.26 3.88
CA VAL A 137 4.12 -5.78 3.90
C VAL A 137 3.76 -5.15 5.24
N ASN A 138 4.33 -5.64 6.35
CA ASN A 138 4.17 -5.05 7.67
C ASN A 138 4.86 -3.69 7.78
N LEU A 139 6.10 -3.56 7.28
CA LEU A 139 6.85 -2.30 7.23
C LEU A 139 6.08 -1.23 6.42
N LEU A 140 5.47 -1.63 5.31
CA LEU A 140 4.63 -0.77 4.46
C LEU A 140 3.20 -0.60 4.98
N ARG A 141 2.94 -1.12 6.19
CA ARG A 141 1.68 -1.03 6.93
C ARG A 141 0.47 -1.61 6.20
N VAL A 142 0.61 -2.60 5.32
CA VAL A 142 -0.56 -3.20 4.63
C VAL A 142 -1.61 -3.62 5.66
N PRO A 143 -2.88 -3.14 5.59
CA PRO A 143 -3.84 -3.28 6.69
C PRO A 143 -4.14 -4.72 7.08
N SER A 144 -4.30 -5.59 6.08
CA SER A 144 -4.68 -6.98 6.27
C SER A 144 -3.63 -7.91 5.67
N ILE A 145 -3.19 -8.90 6.43
CA ILE A 145 -2.20 -9.90 5.98
C ILE A 145 -2.83 -11.28 6.15
N VAL A 146 -3.06 -11.96 5.03
CA VAL A 146 -3.64 -13.31 4.99
C VAL A 146 -2.55 -14.28 4.55
N PHE A 147 -2.36 -15.37 5.30
CA PHE A 147 -1.49 -16.46 4.88
C PHE A 147 -2.32 -17.54 4.19
N ALA A 148 -1.93 -17.92 2.97
CA ALA A 148 -2.54 -19.01 2.22
C ALA A 148 -1.53 -20.16 2.12
N ILE A 149 -1.74 -21.22 2.91
CA ILE A 149 -0.87 -22.41 2.89
C ILE A 149 -1.33 -23.28 1.71
N ASN A 150 -0.57 -23.22 0.62
CA ASN A 150 -0.92 -23.80 -0.67
C ASN A 150 -0.30 -25.19 -0.87
N LYS A 151 -0.81 -25.92 -1.86
CA LYS A 151 -0.34 -27.26 -2.28
C LYS A 151 -0.47 -28.35 -1.21
N LEU A 152 -1.39 -28.17 -0.26
CA LEU A 152 -1.70 -29.19 0.75
C LEU A 152 -2.32 -30.46 0.14
N ASP A 153 -2.78 -30.43 -1.11
CA ASP A 153 -3.25 -31.61 -1.84
C ASP A 153 -2.11 -32.55 -2.26
N ALA A 154 -0.86 -32.08 -2.23
CA ALA A 154 0.31 -32.82 -2.67
C ALA A 154 1.16 -33.38 -1.51
N VAL A 155 0.72 -33.20 -0.25
CA VAL A 155 1.37 -33.77 0.94
C VAL A 155 0.60 -34.97 1.46
N GLU A 156 1.29 -35.90 2.11
CA GLU A 156 0.69 -37.17 2.57
C GLU A 156 -0.32 -36.96 3.70
N ASP A 157 -0.01 -36.09 4.66
CA ASP A 157 -0.90 -35.72 5.76
C ASP A 157 -1.14 -34.20 5.78
N ALA A 158 -2.13 -33.78 5.01
CA ALA A 158 -2.49 -32.37 4.86
C ALA A 158 -2.94 -31.71 6.18
N ALA A 159 -3.56 -32.47 7.08
CA ALA A 159 -4.01 -31.96 8.38
C ALA A 159 -2.82 -31.69 9.32
N LEU A 160 -1.86 -32.62 9.39
CA LEU A 160 -0.62 -32.42 10.13
C LEU A 160 0.20 -31.27 9.54
N ALA A 161 0.32 -31.22 8.21
CA ALA A 161 1.07 -30.17 7.53
C ALA A 161 0.49 -28.78 7.80
N PHE A 162 -0.82 -28.60 7.64
CA PHE A 162 -1.49 -27.33 7.94
C PHE A 162 -1.26 -26.91 9.39
N LYS A 163 -1.44 -27.84 10.34
CA LYS A 163 -1.25 -27.57 11.77
C LYS A 163 0.17 -27.07 12.09
N ASN A 164 1.19 -27.77 11.60
CA ASN A 164 2.59 -27.42 11.91
C ASN A 164 3.01 -26.11 11.22
N ILE A 165 2.63 -25.90 9.95
CA ILE A 165 2.94 -24.67 9.22
C ILE A 165 2.22 -23.47 9.85
N ALA A 166 0.94 -23.61 10.22
CA ALA A 166 0.19 -22.56 10.89
C ALA A 166 0.82 -22.19 12.25
N ALA A 167 1.30 -23.17 13.02
CA ALA A 167 2.01 -22.93 14.28
C ALA A 167 3.34 -22.18 14.06
N ALA A 168 4.11 -22.52 13.02
CA ALA A 168 5.32 -21.82 12.66
C ALA A 168 5.06 -20.36 12.24
N LEU A 169 3.99 -20.11 11.46
CA LEU A 169 3.54 -18.77 11.09
C LEU A 169 3.09 -17.95 12.31
N ASP A 170 2.33 -18.55 13.21
CA ASP A 170 1.87 -17.91 14.45
C ASP A 170 3.05 -17.54 15.38
N LYS A 171 4.05 -18.42 15.50
CA LYS A 171 5.30 -18.10 16.21
C LYS A 171 6.02 -16.91 15.56
N PHE A 172 6.25 -16.98 14.25
CA PHE A 172 6.96 -15.94 13.51
C PHE A 172 6.24 -14.58 13.57
N THR A 173 4.92 -14.55 13.39
CA THR A 173 4.16 -13.29 13.40
C THR A 173 4.18 -12.62 14.77
N ARG A 174 4.13 -13.39 15.87
CA ARG A 174 4.34 -12.85 17.22
C ARG A 174 5.73 -12.25 17.41
N GLU A 175 6.78 -12.97 17.00
CA GLU A 175 8.18 -12.48 17.10
C GLU A 175 8.40 -11.21 16.28
N ALA A 176 7.78 -11.12 15.10
CA ALA A 176 7.89 -9.99 14.19
C ALA A 176 6.91 -8.84 14.48
N GLY A 177 6.04 -8.96 15.48
CA GLY A 177 4.99 -7.97 15.77
C GLY A 177 3.94 -7.81 14.66
N ILE A 178 3.78 -8.84 13.83
CA ILE A 178 2.82 -8.87 12.71
C ILE A 178 1.48 -9.36 13.23
N ARG A 179 0.40 -8.66 12.89
CA ARG A 179 -0.98 -9.11 13.14
C ARG A 179 -1.53 -9.78 11.88
N ALA A 180 -1.43 -11.10 11.82
CA ALA A 180 -2.06 -11.88 10.76
C ALA A 180 -3.59 -11.78 10.87
N THR A 181 -4.26 -11.52 9.76
CA THR A 181 -5.72 -11.43 9.69
C THR A 181 -6.36 -12.80 9.58
N ALA A 182 -5.77 -13.69 8.79
CA ALA A 182 -6.23 -15.07 8.64
C ALA A 182 -5.09 -15.99 8.17
N VAL A 183 -5.25 -17.29 8.44
CA VAL A 183 -4.40 -18.36 7.91
C VAL A 183 -5.34 -19.42 7.32
N VAL A 184 -5.22 -19.69 6.03
CA VAL A 184 -6.17 -20.53 5.27
C VAL A 184 -5.41 -21.67 4.57
N PRO A 185 -5.84 -22.93 4.73
CA PRO A 185 -5.32 -24.04 3.93
C PRO A 185 -5.98 -24.01 2.56
N VAL A 186 -5.20 -23.99 1.49
CA VAL A 186 -5.70 -23.91 0.11
C VAL A 186 -5.05 -24.94 -0.79
N SER A 187 -5.77 -25.33 -1.85
CA SER A 187 -5.18 -25.92 -3.04
C SER A 187 -5.60 -25.09 -4.24
N ALA A 188 -4.68 -24.25 -4.75
CA ALA A 188 -4.94 -23.47 -5.96
C ALA A 188 -5.25 -24.36 -7.18
N LEU A 189 -4.59 -25.52 -7.25
CA LEU A 189 -4.77 -26.50 -8.32
C LEU A 189 -6.17 -27.12 -8.29
N LYS A 190 -6.60 -27.64 -7.14
CA LYS A 190 -7.91 -28.31 -6.97
C LYS A 190 -9.07 -27.33 -6.75
N GLY A 191 -8.79 -26.08 -6.39
CA GLY A 191 -9.77 -25.05 -6.06
C GLY A 191 -10.27 -25.07 -4.61
N TRP A 192 -9.77 -26.00 -3.78
CA TRP A 192 -10.24 -26.17 -2.40
C TRP A 192 -9.89 -24.96 -1.52
N ASN A 193 -10.90 -24.44 -0.82
CA ASN A 193 -10.83 -23.24 0.04
C ASN A 193 -10.37 -21.96 -0.68
N VAL A 194 -10.39 -21.91 -2.02
CA VAL A 194 -10.03 -20.70 -2.78
C VAL A 194 -11.26 -19.82 -2.99
N VAL A 195 -12.25 -20.32 -3.75
CA VAL A 195 -13.55 -19.66 -3.95
C VAL A 195 -14.58 -20.30 -3.03
N ASP A 196 -14.79 -21.61 -3.20
CA ASP A 196 -15.71 -22.37 -2.35
C ASP A 196 -14.98 -22.96 -1.13
N SER A 197 -15.69 -22.99 0.01
CA SER A 197 -15.20 -23.64 1.22
C SER A 197 -15.26 -25.17 1.09
N HIS A 198 -14.25 -25.85 1.65
CA HIS A 198 -14.14 -27.30 1.68
C HIS A 198 -14.02 -27.76 3.13
N ALA A 199 -15.17 -27.85 3.80
CA ALA A 199 -15.24 -28.14 5.23
C ALA A 199 -14.61 -29.48 5.59
N GLY A 200 -13.78 -29.49 6.63
CA GLY A 200 -13.12 -30.67 7.18
C GLY A 200 -11.80 -31.04 6.50
N TRP A 201 -11.49 -30.50 5.32
CA TRP A 201 -10.20 -30.72 4.69
C TRP A 201 -9.09 -30.00 5.46
N CYS A 202 -7.98 -30.69 5.68
CA CYS A 202 -6.89 -30.28 6.60
C CYS A 202 -7.34 -30.01 8.06
N GLY A 203 -8.52 -30.49 8.47
CA GLY A 203 -9.10 -30.17 9.78
C GLY A 203 -9.59 -28.72 9.90
N TYR A 204 -9.74 -28.01 8.77
CA TYR A 204 -10.19 -26.62 8.72
C TYR A 204 -11.70 -26.55 8.45
N SER A 205 -12.40 -25.67 9.16
CA SER A 205 -13.84 -25.42 9.01
C SER A 205 -14.17 -23.93 8.96
N GLY A 206 -13.17 -23.10 8.67
CA GLY A 206 -13.35 -21.67 8.50
C GLY A 206 -13.76 -21.30 7.06
N PRO A 207 -13.86 -19.99 6.78
CA PRO A 207 -14.23 -19.48 5.45
C PRO A 207 -13.16 -19.74 4.38
N SER A 208 -13.56 -19.72 3.12
CA SER A 208 -12.65 -19.74 1.97
C SER A 208 -11.82 -18.46 1.89
N LEU A 209 -10.77 -18.47 1.08
CA LEU A 209 -9.96 -17.28 0.83
C LEU A 209 -10.81 -16.14 0.27
N LEU A 210 -11.71 -16.41 -0.69
CA LEU A 210 -12.57 -15.39 -1.27
C LEU A 210 -13.53 -14.80 -0.24
N GLU A 211 -14.18 -15.63 0.57
CA GLU A 211 -15.09 -15.17 1.65
C GLU A 211 -14.36 -14.23 2.61
N ILE A 212 -13.12 -14.57 3.00
CA ILE A 212 -12.28 -13.69 3.82
C ILE A 212 -12.03 -12.36 3.11
N LEU A 213 -11.58 -12.40 1.84
CA LEU A 213 -11.29 -11.20 1.06
C LEU A 213 -12.53 -10.30 0.90
N GLU A 214 -13.72 -10.87 0.76
CA GLU A 214 -14.98 -10.11 0.68
C GLU A 214 -15.26 -9.30 1.94
N GLU A 215 -14.88 -9.81 3.12
CA GLU A 215 -15.11 -9.17 4.42
C GLU A 215 -13.99 -8.21 4.86
N LEU A 216 -12.80 -8.29 4.26
CA LEU A 216 -11.65 -7.48 4.70
C LEU A 216 -11.91 -5.97 4.58
N PRO A 217 -11.53 -5.15 5.59
CA PRO A 217 -11.64 -3.70 5.46
C PRO A 217 -10.67 -3.17 4.39
N VAL A 218 -11.08 -2.11 3.69
CA VAL A 218 -10.13 -1.29 2.92
C VAL A 218 -9.31 -0.41 3.87
N THR A 219 -8.20 0.16 3.37
CA THR A 219 -7.39 1.11 4.15
C THR A 219 -8.29 2.22 4.71
N PRO A 220 -8.37 2.39 6.03
CA PRO A 220 -9.28 3.37 6.63
C PRO A 220 -8.82 4.79 6.31
N ALA A 221 -9.78 5.69 6.15
CA ALA A 221 -9.49 7.11 6.02
C ALA A 221 -8.91 7.67 7.33
N GLU A 222 -7.84 8.47 7.24
CA GLU A 222 -7.12 9.06 8.38
C GLU A 222 -7.89 10.24 8.99
N THR A 223 -9.06 9.96 9.53
CA THR A 223 -9.99 10.96 10.11
C THR A 223 -9.64 11.36 11.54
N ASP A 224 -8.79 10.59 12.24
CA ASP A 224 -8.32 10.86 13.59
C ASP A 224 -7.08 11.78 13.64
N VAL A 225 -6.50 12.09 12.48
CA VAL A 225 -5.38 13.03 12.33
C VAL A 225 -5.93 14.41 11.96
N ALA A 226 -5.30 15.47 12.46
CA ALA A 226 -5.70 16.86 12.16
C ALA A 226 -5.80 17.10 10.64
N PHE A 227 -6.69 18.00 10.22
CA PHE A 227 -6.99 18.18 8.79
C PHE A 227 -5.77 18.63 7.98
N SER A 228 -5.47 17.93 6.89
CA SER A 228 -4.47 18.35 5.92
C SER A 228 -4.95 18.15 4.48
N PHE A 229 -4.55 19.05 3.60
CA PHE A 229 -4.98 19.07 2.21
C PHE A 229 -3.86 19.56 1.29
N PRO A 230 -3.17 18.66 0.57
CA PRO A 230 -2.21 19.04 -0.44
C PRO A 230 -2.95 19.62 -1.65
N VAL A 231 -2.64 20.86 -2.01
CA VAL A 231 -3.27 21.54 -3.14
C VAL A 231 -2.73 20.96 -4.44
N GLN A 232 -3.61 20.36 -5.23
CA GLN A 232 -3.28 19.74 -6.51
C GLN A 232 -3.50 20.70 -7.68
N TRP A 233 -4.54 21.52 -7.61
CA TRP A 233 -4.95 22.40 -8.68
C TRP A 233 -5.59 23.68 -8.12
N VAL A 234 -5.35 24.80 -8.77
CA VAL A 234 -5.92 26.11 -8.41
C VAL A 234 -6.75 26.61 -9.58
N GLU A 235 -8.05 26.73 -9.36
CA GLU A 235 -9.00 27.28 -10.34
C GLU A 235 -9.31 28.73 -9.98
N LYS A 236 -9.22 29.64 -10.95
CA LYS A 236 -9.61 31.05 -10.78
C LYS A 236 -11.00 31.27 -11.39
N PHE A 237 -11.84 32.01 -10.67
CA PHE A 237 -13.07 32.56 -11.23
C PHE A 237 -12.81 33.94 -11.81
N HIS A 238 -13.43 34.24 -12.95
CA HIS A 238 -13.34 35.54 -13.61
C HIS A 238 -14.38 36.56 -13.11
N ASP A 239 -15.23 36.20 -12.15
CA ASP A 239 -16.27 37.09 -11.65
C ASP A 239 -15.70 38.10 -10.65
N SER A 240 -15.43 39.31 -11.16
CA SER A 240 -14.91 40.44 -10.40
C SER A 240 -15.93 41.05 -9.44
N GLY A 241 -17.21 40.67 -9.51
CA GLY A 241 -18.29 41.15 -8.65
C GLY A 241 -18.34 40.51 -7.26
N VAL A 242 -17.69 39.35 -7.08
CA VAL A 242 -17.64 38.66 -5.79
C VAL A 242 -16.46 39.19 -4.96
N THR A 243 -16.77 39.81 -3.82
CA THR A 243 -15.79 40.36 -2.85
C THR A 243 -15.91 39.77 -1.45
N THR A 244 -16.99 39.01 -1.18
CA THR A 244 -17.30 38.42 0.13
C THR A 244 -16.60 37.10 0.40
N GLN A 245 -15.89 36.55 -0.59
CA GLN A 245 -15.10 35.32 -0.51
C GLN A 245 -13.92 35.39 -1.49
N GLY A 246 -12.92 34.53 -1.30
CA GLY A 246 -11.84 34.34 -2.25
C GLY A 246 -12.37 33.93 -3.63
N ARG A 247 -11.65 34.34 -4.69
CA ARG A 247 -12.03 34.10 -6.08
C ARG A 247 -11.37 32.87 -6.67
N ARG A 248 -10.85 31.98 -5.81
CA ARG A 248 -10.14 30.76 -6.18
C ARG A 248 -10.79 29.56 -5.50
N VAL A 249 -10.86 28.45 -6.22
CA VAL A 249 -11.10 27.13 -5.63
C VAL A 249 -9.79 26.34 -5.65
N PHE A 250 -9.42 25.85 -4.48
CA PHE A 250 -8.27 24.97 -4.29
C PHE A 250 -8.75 23.52 -4.33
N TRP A 251 -8.37 22.81 -5.38
CA TRP A 251 -8.76 21.44 -5.63
C TRP A 251 -7.65 20.46 -5.22
N GLY A 252 -8.06 19.32 -4.69
CA GLY A 252 -7.19 18.29 -4.18
C GLY A 252 -7.99 17.18 -3.50
N ARG A 253 -7.28 16.29 -2.82
CA ARG A 253 -7.87 15.22 -2.01
C ARG A 253 -7.57 15.50 -0.54
N VAL A 254 -8.58 15.43 0.32
CA VAL A 254 -8.37 15.55 1.77
C VAL A 254 -7.45 14.42 2.20
N ALA A 255 -6.27 14.78 2.70
CA ALA A 255 -5.25 13.83 3.11
C ALA A 255 -5.61 13.26 4.48
N THR A 256 -5.83 14.11 5.47
CA THR A 256 -6.19 13.73 6.84
C THR A 256 -7.36 14.56 7.35
N GLY A 257 -8.01 14.07 8.40
CA GLY A 257 -9.12 14.74 9.08
C GLY A 257 -10.37 14.92 8.22
N SER A 258 -11.04 16.04 8.41
CA SER A 258 -12.23 16.42 7.64
C SER A 258 -12.31 17.93 7.51
N ILE A 259 -12.92 18.38 6.41
CA ILE A 259 -13.11 19.80 6.10
C ILE A 259 -14.60 20.15 5.94
N ALA A 260 -15.00 21.26 6.56
CA ALA A 260 -16.33 21.82 6.52
C ALA A 260 -16.27 23.36 6.45
N PRO A 261 -17.31 24.03 5.89
CA PRO A 261 -17.43 25.48 5.96
C PRO A 261 -17.36 26.00 7.40
N GLY A 262 -16.70 27.14 7.60
CA GLY A 262 -16.50 27.81 8.88
C GLY A 262 -15.26 27.35 9.66
N GLN A 263 -14.52 26.36 9.20
CA GLN A 263 -13.25 25.97 9.83
C GLN A 263 -12.11 26.94 9.50
N SER A 264 -11.28 27.23 10.49
CA SER A 264 -10.07 28.03 10.36
C SER A 264 -8.89 27.17 9.93
N VAL A 265 -8.20 27.61 8.89
CA VAL A 265 -7.10 26.90 8.25
C VAL A 265 -5.84 27.76 8.18
N LYS A 266 -4.69 27.09 8.05
CA LYS A 266 -3.38 27.69 7.85
C LYS A 266 -2.76 27.15 6.57
N VAL A 267 -2.25 28.04 5.73
CA VAL A 267 -1.54 27.68 4.51
C VAL A 267 -0.06 27.44 4.84
N PHE A 268 0.49 26.36 4.31
CA PHE A 268 1.91 26.05 4.38
C PHE A 268 2.50 26.06 2.97
N PRO A 269 3.65 26.75 2.74
CA PRO A 269 4.58 27.25 3.76
C PRO A 269 4.36 28.69 4.22
N SER A 270 3.44 29.44 3.61
CA SER A 270 3.32 30.90 3.85
C SER A 270 2.92 31.28 5.28
N GLY A 271 2.26 30.38 6.00
CA GLY A 271 1.74 30.59 7.35
C GLY A 271 0.46 31.43 7.41
N GLN A 272 -0.07 31.88 6.26
CA GLN A 272 -1.29 32.69 6.20
C GLN A 272 -2.49 31.90 6.71
N THR A 273 -3.38 32.58 7.44
CA THR A 273 -4.59 32.00 8.02
C THR A 273 -5.84 32.50 7.30
N ALA A 274 -6.83 31.64 7.16
CA ALA A 274 -8.12 31.97 6.55
C ALA A 274 -9.23 31.08 7.12
N VAL A 275 -10.47 31.40 6.76
CA VAL A 275 -11.64 30.57 7.10
C VAL A 275 -12.18 29.94 5.82
N VAL A 276 -12.57 28.67 5.89
CA VAL A 276 -13.20 27.98 4.77
C VAL A 276 -14.61 28.53 4.56
N SER A 277 -14.85 29.20 3.45
CA SER A 277 -16.17 29.72 3.11
C SER A 277 -17.05 28.61 2.51
N GLN A 278 -16.47 27.76 1.65
CA GLN A 278 -17.18 26.67 1.00
C GLN A 278 -16.28 25.44 0.82
N VAL A 279 -16.91 24.27 0.88
CA VAL A 279 -16.33 22.99 0.46
C VAL A 279 -17.21 22.42 -0.64
N LEU A 280 -16.63 22.10 -1.78
CA LEU A 280 -17.32 21.69 -2.99
C LEU A 280 -17.06 20.21 -3.31
N SER A 281 -18.10 19.51 -3.75
CA SER A 281 -18.00 18.19 -4.36
C SER A 281 -17.41 18.24 -5.78
N ALA A 282 -17.16 17.08 -6.38
CA ALA A 282 -16.76 16.97 -7.79
C ALA A 282 -17.80 17.58 -8.76
N THR A 283 -19.07 17.64 -8.36
CA THR A 283 -20.17 18.28 -9.10
C THR A 283 -20.41 19.74 -8.67
N ARG A 284 -19.46 20.33 -7.92
CA ARG A 284 -19.51 21.70 -7.39
C ARG A 284 -20.69 22.00 -6.47
N GLN A 285 -21.20 20.97 -5.78
CA GLN A 285 -22.22 21.16 -4.75
C GLN A 285 -21.59 21.36 -3.37
N PRO A 286 -22.10 22.29 -2.54
CA PRO A 286 -21.62 22.48 -1.18
C PRO A 286 -21.76 21.19 -0.34
N GLN A 287 -20.65 20.69 0.18
CA GLN A 287 -20.62 19.46 0.98
C GLN A 287 -19.32 19.36 1.80
N SER A 288 -19.43 19.06 3.10
CA SER A 288 -18.25 18.69 3.91
C SER A 288 -17.58 17.41 3.36
N LYS A 289 -16.26 17.30 3.51
CA LYS A 289 -15.48 16.17 2.99
C LYS A 289 -14.53 15.62 4.04
N ALA A 290 -14.51 14.30 4.17
CA ALA A 290 -13.55 13.59 5.03
C ALA A 290 -12.31 13.17 4.23
N ALA A 291 -11.26 12.76 4.94
CA ALA A 291 -10.05 12.15 4.38
C ALA A 291 -10.38 11.09 3.33
N GLY A 292 -9.57 11.04 2.28
CA GLY A 292 -9.77 10.14 1.15
C GLY A 292 -10.76 10.62 0.09
N HIS A 293 -11.41 11.78 0.25
CA HIS A 293 -12.31 12.34 -0.78
C HIS A 293 -11.73 13.58 -1.45
N SER A 294 -12.05 13.76 -2.73
CA SER A 294 -11.76 15.00 -3.45
C SER A 294 -12.66 16.13 -2.96
N ALA A 295 -12.07 17.32 -2.82
CA ALA A 295 -12.76 18.53 -2.39
C ALA A 295 -12.25 19.74 -3.17
N GLY A 296 -13.14 20.70 -3.41
CA GLY A 296 -12.79 22.07 -3.79
C GLY A 296 -12.97 22.97 -2.58
N ILE A 297 -11.92 23.66 -2.15
CA ILE A 297 -11.96 24.55 -0.98
C ILE A 297 -11.97 26.00 -1.46
N VAL A 298 -12.94 26.77 -0.99
CA VAL A 298 -12.98 28.24 -1.13
C VAL A 298 -12.71 28.85 0.23
N LEU A 299 -11.86 29.88 0.26
CA LEU A 299 -11.54 30.62 1.47
C LEU A 299 -12.34 31.92 1.55
N ASP A 300 -12.44 32.50 2.74
CA ASP A 300 -13.12 33.77 3.03
C ASP A 300 -12.42 35.00 2.42
N ARG A 301 -11.17 34.86 2.00
CA ARG A 301 -10.33 35.93 1.44
C ARG A 301 -9.38 35.40 0.37
N GLU A 302 -8.76 36.31 -0.37
CA GLU A 302 -7.62 35.96 -1.24
C GLU A 302 -6.40 35.61 -0.37
N VAL A 303 -5.88 34.41 -0.58
CA VAL A 303 -4.66 33.90 0.05
C VAL A 303 -3.77 33.39 -1.08
N ASP A 304 -2.47 33.63 -0.98
CA ASP A 304 -1.55 33.16 -2.00
C ASP A 304 -1.23 31.68 -1.76
N VAL A 305 -1.85 30.83 -2.57
CA VAL A 305 -1.75 29.37 -2.51
C VAL A 305 -1.57 28.84 -3.92
N SER A 306 -0.56 27.99 -4.09
CA SER A 306 -0.21 27.35 -5.35
C SER A 306 -0.27 25.82 -5.26
N ARG A 307 -0.15 25.14 -6.40
CA ARG A 307 0.03 23.67 -6.42
C ARG A 307 1.27 23.29 -5.61
N GLY A 308 1.13 22.29 -4.74
CA GLY A 308 2.20 21.84 -3.84
C GLY A 308 2.25 22.55 -2.50
N ASP A 309 1.45 23.60 -2.30
CA ASP A 309 1.19 24.12 -0.96
C ASP A 309 0.17 23.24 -0.25
N TRP A 310 0.13 23.34 1.08
CA TRP A 310 -0.80 22.60 1.91
C TRP A 310 -1.75 23.55 2.62
N ILE A 311 -3.02 23.17 2.70
CA ILE A 311 -3.99 23.79 3.61
C ILE A 311 -4.12 22.85 4.81
N LEU A 312 -3.80 23.36 6.00
CA LEU A 312 -3.73 22.62 7.24
C LEU A 312 -4.79 23.13 8.22
N ALA A 313 -5.17 22.29 9.18
CA ALA A 313 -5.93 22.73 10.34
C ALA A 313 -5.18 23.84 11.08
N SER A 314 -5.91 24.85 11.56
CA SER A 314 -5.38 25.77 12.56
C SER A 314 -5.13 25.02 13.89
N GLU A 315 -4.23 25.53 14.74
CA GLU A 315 -3.96 24.93 16.05
C GLU A 315 -5.22 24.88 16.94
N GLU A 316 -6.06 25.92 16.86
CA GLU A 316 -7.34 26.00 17.57
C GLU A 316 -8.30 24.90 17.11
N ASP A 317 -8.46 24.71 15.80
CA ASP A 317 -9.35 23.68 15.26
C ASP A 317 -8.83 22.27 15.49
N ALA A 318 -7.52 22.04 15.35
CA ALA A 318 -6.90 20.75 15.64
C ALA A 318 -7.13 20.36 17.11
N SER A 319 -6.97 21.30 18.04
CA SER A 319 -7.19 21.11 19.47
C SER A 319 -8.67 20.84 19.78
N ARG A 320 -9.58 21.62 19.18
CA ARG A 320 -11.03 21.46 19.36
C ARG A 320 -11.54 20.11 18.88
N ALA A 321 -10.96 19.58 17.81
CA ALA A 321 -11.31 18.26 17.26
C ALA A 321 -10.76 17.09 18.09
N GLY A 322 -9.86 17.33 19.06
CA GLY A 322 -9.16 16.27 19.78
C GLY A 322 -8.32 15.37 18.85
N ALA A 323 -7.99 15.87 17.66
CA ALA A 323 -7.32 15.10 16.63
C ALA A 323 -5.82 15.02 16.91
N ARG A 324 -5.18 13.94 16.43
CA ARG A 324 -3.73 13.81 16.51
C ARG A 324 -3.08 14.93 15.69
N SER A 325 -2.32 15.77 16.37
CA SER A 325 -1.63 16.91 15.74
C SER A 325 -0.30 16.49 15.10
N TYR A 326 0.21 17.35 14.23
CA TYR A 326 1.53 17.26 13.61
C TYR A 326 2.19 18.64 13.63
N ASN A 327 3.50 18.70 13.36
CA ASN A 327 4.23 19.96 13.30
C ASN A 327 3.84 20.77 12.04
N ALA A 328 2.91 21.71 12.20
CA ALA A 328 2.43 22.56 11.11
C ALA A 328 3.46 23.57 10.58
N HIS A 329 4.63 23.70 11.23
CA HIS A 329 5.76 24.51 10.75
C HIS A 329 6.70 23.71 9.83
N GLY A 330 6.55 22.39 9.80
CA GLY A 330 7.41 21.49 9.05
C GLY A 330 8.85 21.41 9.58
N GLU A 331 9.60 20.47 9.00
CA GLU A 331 10.96 20.16 9.41
C GLU A 331 11.88 20.19 8.18
N ARG A 332 13.12 20.64 8.38
CA ARG A 332 14.16 20.62 7.33
C ARG A 332 15.10 19.43 7.44
N THR A 333 14.96 18.63 8.49
CA THR A 333 15.73 17.41 8.69
C THR A 333 14.79 16.34 9.16
N ILE A 334 14.68 15.26 8.39
CA ILE A 334 13.79 14.14 8.69
C ILE A 334 14.60 12.86 8.76
N ASN A 335 14.26 12.01 9.73
CA ASN A 335 14.77 10.65 9.82
C ASN A 335 13.77 9.73 9.14
N THR A 336 14.26 8.87 8.25
CA THR A 336 13.38 8.10 7.38
C THR A 336 13.89 6.69 7.19
N THR A 337 12.97 5.78 6.91
CA THR A 337 13.25 4.50 6.28
C THR A 337 13.13 4.67 4.77
N VAL A 338 14.17 4.36 4.03
CA VAL A 338 14.19 4.45 2.56
C VAL A 338 14.24 3.05 1.98
N ALA A 339 13.25 2.71 1.16
CA ALA A 339 13.34 1.57 0.25
C ALA A 339 13.96 2.04 -1.06
N TRP A 340 15.19 1.59 -1.32
CA TRP A 340 15.98 2.02 -2.46
C TRP A 340 15.64 1.21 -3.71
N MET A 341 15.34 1.91 -4.80
CA MET A 341 14.78 1.37 -6.04
C MET A 341 15.62 1.70 -7.28
N ASP A 342 16.65 2.51 -7.12
CA ASP A 342 17.60 2.86 -8.18
C ASP A 342 18.70 1.81 -8.32
N ASP A 343 19.27 1.72 -9.52
CA ASP A 343 20.39 0.83 -9.84
C ASP A 343 21.72 1.42 -9.33
N GLU A 344 21.81 2.75 -9.21
CA GLU A 344 22.94 3.41 -8.58
C GLU A 344 22.75 3.46 -7.04
N PRO A 345 23.79 3.17 -6.24
CA PRO A 345 23.68 3.26 -4.79
C PRO A 345 23.32 4.67 -4.28
N LEU A 346 22.52 4.73 -3.22
CA LEU A 346 22.29 5.95 -2.46
C LEU A 346 23.52 6.24 -1.60
N LEU A 347 24.14 7.40 -1.86
CA LEU A 347 25.35 7.85 -1.19
C LEU A 347 25.10 9.13 -0.38
N PRO A 348 25.70 9.27 0.82
CA PRO A 348 25.74 10.54 1.54
C PRO A 348 26.28 11.67 0.66
N GLY A 349 25.68 12.84 0.77
CA GLY A 349 26.03 14.03 -0.01
C GLY A 349 25.25 14.21 -1.32
N ARG A 350 24.70 13.13 -1.91
CA ARG A 350 23.89 13.23 -3.14
C ARG A 350 22.57 13.96 -2.87
N VAL A 351 22.08 14.63 -3.92
CA VAL A 351 20.85 15.43 -3.87
C VAL A 351 19.81 14.84 -4.82
N TYR A 352 18.61 14.65 -4.30
CA TYR A 352 17.45 14.15 -5.01
C TYR A 352 16.31 15.18 -4.97
N TRP A 353 15.36 15.06 -5.88
CA TRP A 353 14.06 15.66 -5.70
C TRP A 353 13.23 14.80 -4.75
N ALA A 354 12.68 15.40 -3.70
CA ALA A 354 11.68 14.78 -2.83
C ALA A 354 10.29 15.30 -3.20
N LEU A 355 9.40 14.39 -3.58
CA LEU A 355 7.99 14.66 -3.80
C LEU A 355 7.19 14.27 -2.55
N HIS A 356 6.51 15.26 -1.94
CA HIS A 356 5.63 15.09 -0.79
C HIS A 356 4.27 15.70 -1.08
N GLY A 357 3.23 14.86 -1.17
CA GLY A 357 1.94 15.23 -1.74
C GLY A 357 2.08 15.72 -3.18
N HIS A 358 2.03 17.05 -3.37
CA HIS A 358 2.26 17.70 -4.67
C HIS A 358 3.44 18.69 -4.66
N ARG A 359 4.20 18.73 -3.55
CA ARG A 359 5.35 19.62 -3.36
C ARG A 359 6.64 18.93 -3.77
N TRP A 360 7.47 19.61 -4.56
CA TRP A 360 8.82 19.19 -4.90
C TRP A 360 9.83 20.01 -4.12
N VAL A 361 10.72 19.36 -3.37
CA VAL A 361 11.80 20.01 -2.60
C VAL A 361 13.10 19.25 -2.84
N LYS A 362 14.25 19.93 -2.90
CA LYS A 362 15.53 19.22 -2.94
C LYS A 362 15.84 18.60 -1.59
N ALA A 363 16.17 17.32 -1.59
CA ALA A 363 16.58 16.56 -0.42
C ALA A 363 18.03 16.08 -0.61
N LYS A 364 18.92 16.47 0.29
CA LYS A 364 20.28 15.97 0.37
C LYS A 364 20.34 14.79 1.34
N VAL A 365 20.94 13.68 0.92
CA VAL A 365 21.25 12.58 1.81
C VAL A 365 22.33 13.05 2.78
N GLN A 366 22.00 13.21 4.05
CA GLN A 366 22.97 13.65 5.05
C GLN A 366 23.87 12.48 5.47
N ARG A 367 23.26 11.33 5.77
CA ARG A 367 23.95 10.08 6.09
C ARG A 367 23.00 8.88 5.92
N VAL A 368 23.59 7.72 5.67
CA VAL A 368 22.95 6.42 5.92
C VAL A 368 23.26 6.05 7.37
N VAL A 369 22.23 5.72 8.15
CA VAL A 369 22.35 5.34 9.56
C VAL A 369 22.76 3.88 9.66
N HIS A 370 21.97 3.02 9.03
CA HIS A 370 22.18 1.59 8.89
C HIS A 370 21.30 1.09 7.75
N ARG A 371 21.58 -0.12 7.25
CA ARG A 371 20.66 -0.87 6.39
C ARG A 371 19.89 -1.89 7.22
N LEU A 372 18.72 -2.30 6.73
CA LEU A 372 17.94 -3.37 7.31
C LEU A 372 18.19 -4.64 6.52
N ASN A 373 18.47 -5.74 7.23
CA ASN A 373 18.46 -7.06 6.62
C ASN A 373 17.04 -7.40 6.17
N VAL A 374 16.81 -7.58 4.88
CA VAL A 374 15.45 -7.79 4.33
C VAL A 374 14.77 -9.08 4.84
N ASN A 375 15.53 -10.04 5.37
CA ASN A 375 15.01 -11.32 5.85
C ASN A 375 14.65 -11.30 7.34
N THR A 376 15.25 -10.39 8.12
CA THR A 376 15.08 -10.33 9.58
C THR A 376 14.67 -8.96 10.11
N LEU A 377 14.78 -7.91 9.30
CA LEU A 377 14.75 -6.49 9.67
C LEU A 377 15.79 -6.09 10.73
N ALA A 378 16.82 -6.91 10.95
CA ALA A 378 17.92 -6.53 11.83
C ALA A 378 18.72 -5.37 11.23
N GLU A 379 19.16 -4.45 12.09
CA GLU A 379 20.00 -3.32 11.70
C GLU A 379 21.43 -3.78 11.43
N GLU A 380 21.99 -3.36 10.30
CA GLU A 380 23.37 -3.62 9.89
C GLU A 380 24.06 -2.31 9.54
N GLU A 381 25.26 -2.09 10.07
CA GLU A 381 26.09 -0.93 9.74
C GLU A 381 26.28 -0.80 8.22
N ALA A 382 26.02 0.40 7.68
CA ALA A 382 26.13 0.67 6.26
C ALA A 382 26.44 2.14 6.00
N THR A 383 27.31 2.40 5.02
CA THR A 383 27.65 3.76 4.56
C THR A 383 26.89 4.18 3.30
N GLU A 384 26.18 3.25 2.66
CA GLU A 384 25.40 3.44 1.44
C GLU A 384 24.19 2.49 1.42
N LEU A 385 23.20 2.76 0.57
CA LEU A 385 22.16 1.78 0.25
C LEU A 385 22.34 1.31 -1.20
N THR A 386 22.65 0.02 -1.35
CA THR A 386 22.73 -0.65 -2.65
C THR A 386 21.33 -0.84 -3.25
N PRO A 387 21.20 -1.15 -4.55
CA PRO A 387 19.91 -1.49 -5.16
C PRO A 387 19.12 -2.51 -4.35
N ASN A 388 17.81 -2.30 -4.24
CA ASN A 388 16.87 -3.12 -3.45
C ASN A 388 17.11 -3.17 -1.93
N ALA A 389 18.06 -2.41 -1.40
CA ALA A 389 18.25 -2.28 0.04
C ALA A 389 17.18 -1.40 0.68
N ILE A 390 16.91 -1.66 1.94
CA ILE A 390 16.11 -0.79 2.80
C ILE A 390 17.04 -0.32 3.91
N GLY A 391 16.93 0.95 4.32
CA GLY A 391 17.73 1.42 5.44
C GLY A 391 17.24 2.73 6.02
N HIS A 392 17.75 3.04 7.20
CA HIS A 392 17.47 4.31 7.86
C HIS A 392 18.42 5.38 7.32
N VAL A 393 17.86 6.49 6.90
CA VAL A 393 18.57 7.60 6.25
C VAL A 393 18.12 8.90 6.90
N THR A 394 19.07 9.81 7.15
CA THR A 394 18.73 11.19 7.52
C THR A 394 18.77 12.05 6.26
N LEU A 395 17.65 12.72 5.95
CA LEU A 395 17.52 13.63 4.82
C LEU A 395 17.52 15.08 5.30
N ALA A 396 18.32 15.93 4.65
CA ALA A 396 18.30 17.37 4.83
C ALA A 396 17.56 18.02 3.64
N LEU A 397 16.51 18.76 3.93
CA LEU A 397 15.59 19.35 2.96
C LEU A 397 15.92 20.82 2.74
N GLN A 398 15.87 21.27 1.48
CA GLN A 398 16.10 22.66 1.12
C GLN A 398 15.02 23.59 1.71
N GLU A 399 13.78 23.09 1.79
CA GLU A 399 12.63 23.76 2.37
C GLU A 399 11.96 22.83 3.40
N PRO A 400 11.28 23.36 4.43
CA PRO A 400 10.60 22.50 5.39
C PRO A 400 9.47 21.70 4.75
N LEU A 401 9.22 20.50 5.27
CA LEU A 401 8.05 19.69 4.93
C LEU A 401 7.23 19.38 6.18
N VAL A 402 5.90 19.47 6.07
CA VAL A 402 4.97 19.07 7.13
C VAL A 402 4.82 17.56 7.07
N THR A 403 5.36 16.87 8.05
CA THR A 403 5.36 15.41 8.09
C THR A 403 4.80 14.90 9.41
N LEU A 404 4.41 13.63 9.39
CA LEU A 404 4.09 12.84 10.57
C LEU A 404 4.71 11.46 10.35
N PRO A 405 5.16 10.73 11.39
CA PRO A 405 5.68 9.39 11.21
C PRO A 405 4.74 8.51 10.37
N PHE A 406 5.30 7.72 9.46
CA PHE A 406 4.55 6.82 8.57
C PHE A 406 3.72 5.81 9.35
N ALA A 407 4.16 5.44 10.56
CA ALA A 407 3.41 4.63 11.52
C ALA A 407 2.08 5.28 11.97
N GLN A 408 1.99 6.61 11.91
CA GLN A 408 0.84 7.39 12.33
C GLN A 408 0.00 7.87 11.15
N SER A 409 0.62 8.37 10.08
CA SER A 409 -0.06 8.79 8.84
C SER A 409 0.72 8.30 7.62
N ARG A 410 0.06 7.52 6.76
CA ARG A 410 0.65 7.09 5.49
C ARG A 410 0.83 8.25 4.53
N ILE A 411 -0.07 9.23 4.55
CA ILE A 411 -0.05 10.33 3.58
C ILE A 411 0.99 11.38 3.97
N LEU A 412 1.01 11.80 5.24
CA LEU A 412 1.99 12.79 5.71
C LEU A 412 3.38 12.18 5.91
N GLY A 413 3.46 10.87 6.13
CA GLY A 413 4.72 10.14 6.35
C GLY A 413 5.34 9.51 5.12
N ALA A 414 4.76 9.66 3.93
CA ALA A 414 5.33 9.08 2.70
C ALA A 414 5.89 10.16 1.76
N LEU A 415 7.09 9.92 1.23
CA LEU A 415 7.71 10.74 0.18
C LEU A 415 8.30 9.85 -0.91
N VAL A 416 8.55 10.44 -2.08
CA VAL A 416 9.25 9.78 -3.18
C VAL A 416 10.54 10.55 -3.50
N LEU A 417 11.67 9.85 -3.57
CA LEU A 417 12.91 10.39 -4.10
C LEU A 417 13.00 10.15 -5.60
N VAL A 418 13.37 11.19 -6.34
CA VAL A 418 13.54 11.18 -7.79
C VAL A 418 14.91 11.75 -8.11
N ASP A 419 15.66 11.05 -8.95
CA ASP A 419 16.97 11.50 -9.37
C ASP A 419 16.88 12.83 -10.14
N THR A 420 17.81 13.74 -9.87
CA THR A 420 17.75 15.11 -10.39
C THR A 420 18.18 15.22 -11.85
N ALA A 421 18.92 14.24 -12.36
CA ALA A 421 19.44 14.23 -13.73
C ALA A 421 18.60 13.34 -14.66
N SER A 422 18.34 12.11 -14.25
CA SER A 422 17.62 11.11 -15.04
C SER A 422 16.10 11.17 -14.88
N HIS A 423 15.60 11.85 -13.84
CA HIS A 423 14.17 11.89 -13.48
C HIS A 423 13.55 10.51 -13.17
N LYS A 424 14.38 9.50 -12.92
CA LYS A 424 13.93 8.19 -12.46
C LYS A 424 13.48 8.27 -11.01
N THR A 425 12.47 7.48 -10.66
CA THR A 425 12.12 7.26 -9.25
C THR A 425 13.21 6.41 -8.60
N SER A 426 13.91 6.98 -7.61
CA SER A 426 15.07 6.36 -6.98
C SER A 426 14.74 5.68 -5.65
N GLY A 427 13.73 6.14 -4.92
CA GLY A 427 13.38 5.51 -3.64
C GLY A 427 12.02 5.92 -3.08
N ALA A 428 11.41 5.02 -2.31
CA ALA A 428 10.24 5.30 -1.50
C ALA A 428 10.69 5.61 -0.07
N VAL A 429 10.14 6.66 0.53
CA VAL A 429 10.57 7.17 1.84
C VAL A 429 9.42 7.11 2.82
N LEU A 430 9.69 6.54 3.98
CA LEU A 430 8.78 6.46 5.11
C LEU A 430 9.38 7.29 6.25
N VAL A 431 8.70 8.32 6.72
CA VAL A 431 9.15 9.12 7.87
C VAL A 431 9.07 8.28 9.14
N ASN A 432 10.11 8.30 9.96
CA ASN A 432 10.19 7.51 11.20
C ASN A 432 9.50 8.19 12.38
#